data_AF-A0A970MPL2-F1
#
_entry.id   AF-A0A970MPL2-F1
#
_cell.length_a   1.000
_cell.length_b   1.000
_cell.length_c   1.000
_cell.angle_alpha   90.00
_cell.angle_beta   90.00
_cell.angle_gamma   90.00
#
_symmetry.space_group_name_H-M   'P 1'
#
loop_
_entity.id
_entity.type
_entity.pdbx_description
1 polymer ?
#
loop_
_entity_poly.entity_id
_entity_poly.type
_entity_poly.pdbx_seq_one_letter_code
_entity_poly.pdbx_strand_id
1 'polypeptide(L)'
;MRKIFSIFALLLMTFSLKSQNVRIKDRFGDKYIFIDGNTIRNKDRFGDKLFYLDGSTIRRKDRFGEKVFYIDGNTIRSKDRFGDKVFYFDGNTVRSKDRFGDKLVFIDGNTIRQRDRFGDKLYFFEGPVEKWVLVCLIF
;
A
#
# COMPACT_ATOMS: atom_id res chain seq x y z
N MET A 1 19.51 17.85 30.99
CA MET A 1 18.42 16.88 30.68
C MET A 1 17.29 17.57 29.92
N ARG A 2 17.47 17.87 28.63
CA ARG A 2 16.47 18.66 27.86
C ARG A 2 16.43 18.33 26.35
N LYS A 3 16.99 17.19 25.93
CA LYS A 3 17.05 16.79 24.51
C LYS A 3 16.35 15.47 24.18
N ILE A 4 15.89 14.71 25.18
CA ILE A 4 15.26 13.40 24.96
C ILE A 4 13.75 13.53 24.71
N PHE A 5 13.10 14.59 25.21
CA PHE A 5 11.65 14.80 25.02
C PHE A 5 11.25 15.34 23.63
N SER A 6 12.18 15.89 22.84
CA SER A 6 11.85 16.48 21.52
C SER A 6 11.79 15.46 20.37
N ILE A 7 12.40 14.28 20.51
CA ILE A 7 12.43 13.28 19.43
C ILE A 7 11.19 12.36 19.49
N PHE A 8 10.65 12.12 20.68
CA PHE A 8 9.42 11.32 20.82
C PHE A 8 8.17 12.05 20.29
N ALA A 9 8.20 13.39 20.27
CA ALA A 9 7.15 14.22 19.69
C ALA A 9 7.19 14.29 18.16
N LEU A 10 8.28 13.84 17.52
CA LEU A 10 8.41 13.80 16.04
C LEU A 10 8.07 12.42 15.45
N LEU A 11 7.93 11.39 16.30
CA LEU A 11 7.58 10.02 15.89
C LEU A 11 6.07 9.72 16.01
N LEU A 12 5.26 10.76 16.17
CA LEU A 12 3.85 10.77 15.79
C LEU A 12 3.74 11.57 14.49
N MET A 13 4.38 11.09 13.42
CA MET A 13 3.89 11.41 12.09
C MET A 13 2.46 10.88 12.07
N THR A 14 1.54 11.80 12.28
CA THR A 14 0.11 11.60 12.15
C THR A 14 -0.11 10.88 10.83
N PHE A 15 -0.40 9.58 10.90
CA PHE A 15 -1.00 8.84 9.82
C PHE A 15 -2.35 9.51 9.57
N SER A 16 -2.34 10.61 8.81
CA SER A 16 -3.53 11.21 8.26
C SER A 16 -3.97 10.27 7.15
N LEU A 17 -4.55 9.14 7.55
CA LEU A 17 -5.14 8.17 6.64
C LEU A 17 -6.41 8.81 6.11
N LYS A 18 -6.23 9.65 5.08
CA LYS A 18 -7.33 10.27 4.38
C LYS A 18 -8.01 9.20 3.55
N SER A 19 -9.33 9.16 3.63
CA SER A 19 -10.11 8.33 2.75
C SER A 19 -9.98 8.80 1.31
N GLN A 20 -9.88 7.87 0.35
CA GLN A 20 -9.77 8.19 -1.07
C GLN A 20 -10.25 7.03 -1.93
N ASN A 21 -10.69 7.32 -3.17
CA ASN A 21 -10.92 6.26 -4.16
C ASN A 21 -9.62 5.97 -4.92
N VAL A 22 -9.47 4.70 -5.30
CA VAL A 22 -8.57 4.28 -6.37
C VAL A 22 -9.42 3.93 -7.57
N ARG A 23 -9.05 4.45 -8.73
CA ARG A 23 -9.77 4.30 -9.99
C ARG A 23 -8.94 3.52 -10.99
N ILE A 24 -9.60 2.90 -11.96
CA ILE A 24 -8.93 2.21 -13.06
C ILE A 24 -8.34 3.26 -14.02
N LYS A 25 -7.08 3.10 -14.42
CA LYS A 25 -6.32 3.93 -15.39
C LYS A 25 -6.10 5.39 -15.01
N ASP A 26 -7.16 6.18 -14.83
CA ASP A 26 -7.07 7.64 -14.61
C ASP A 26 -8.16 8.18 -13.68
N ARG A 27 -8.17 9.51 -13.49
CA ARG A 27 -9.07 10.22 -12.58
C ARG A 27 -10.55 10.14 -12.96
N PHE A 28 -10.86 9.83 -14.21
CA PHE A 28 -12.22 9.70 -14.73
C PHE A 28 -12.65 8.24 -14.84
N GLY A 29 -11.72 7.29 -14.70
CA GLY A 29 -12.03 5.88 -14.70
C GLY A 29 -12.90 5.43 -13.53
N ASP A 30 -13.42 4.21 -13.68
CA ASP A 30 -14.31 3.60 -12.70
C ASP A 30 -13.62 3.43 -11.35
N LYS A 31 -14.40 3.64 -10.28
CA LYS A 31 -13.96 3.34 -8.92
C LYS A 31 -13.68 1.85 -8.80
N TYR A 32 -12.48 1.53 -8.32
CA TYR A 32 -12.04 0.16 -8.11
C TYR A 32 -12.11 -0.22 -6.64
N ILE A 33 -11.42 0.53 -5.78
CA ILE A 33 -11.45 0.37 -4.33
C ILE A 33 -11.58 1.71 -3.63
N PHE A 34 -11.98 1.66 -2.36
CA PHE A 34 -12.01 2.81 -1.48
C PHE A 34 -11.13 2.54 -0.26
N ILE A 35 -10.24 3.48 0.03
CA ILE A 35 -9.39 3.45 1.23
C ILE A 35 -10.11 4.25 2.31
N ASP A 36 -10.28 3.65 3.48
CA ASP A 36 -10.98 4.19 4.65
C ASP A 36 -10.13 3.94 5.90
N GLY A 37 -9.22 4.87 6.18
CA GLY A 37 -8.25 4.67 7.25
C GLY A 37 -7.32 3.49 6.92
N ASN A 38 -7.26 2.53 7.84
CA ASN A 38 -6.54 1.27 7.68
C ASN A 38 -7.31 0.20 6.89
N THR A 39 -8.44 0.53 6.25
CA THR A 39 -9.30 -0.46 5.58
C THR A 39 -9.36 -0.21 4.08
N ILE A 40 -9.20 -1.25 3.26
CA ILE A 40 -9.59 -1.23 1.85
C ILE A 40 -10.98 -1.82 1.72
N ARG A 41 -11.85 -1.15 1.00
CA ARG A 41 -13.21 -1.57 0.69
C ARG A 41 -13.42 -1.69 -0.81
N ASN A 42 -14.37 -2.53 -1.19
CA ASN A 42 -14.80 -2.65 -2.58
C ASN A 42 -15.53 -1.37 -3.04
N LYS A 43 -15.04 -0.71 -4.10
CA LYS A 43 -15.61 0.50 -4.76
C LYS A 43 -15.83 1.77 -3.94
N ASP A 44 -16.45 1.71 -2.76
CA ASP A 44 -16.84 2.87 -1.96
C ASP A 44 -16.83 2.62 -0.44
N ARG A 45 -17.27 3.63 0.34
CA ARG A 45 -17.25 3.62 1.81
C ARG A 45 -18.20 2.59 2.45
N PHE A 46 -19.21 2.15 1.72
CA PHE A 46 -20.20 1.18 2.17
C PHE A 46 -19.91 -0.23 1.65
N GLY A 47 -19.02 -0.36 0.67
CA GLY A 47 -18.59 -1.65 0.16
C GLY A 47 -17.90 -2.53 1.19
N ASP A 48 -17.87 -3.82 0.87
CA ASP A 48 -17.28 -4.85 1.70
C ASP A 48 -15.81 -4.58 1.99
N LYS A 49 -15.41 -4.83 3.24
CA LYS A 49 -14.00 -4.75 3.63
C LYS A 49 -13.22 -5.90 2.98
N LEU A 50 -12.14 -5.55 2.30
CA LEU A 50 -11.26 -6.49 1.61
C LEU A 50 -9.99 -6.76 2.42
N PHE A 51 -9.35 -5.69 2.90
CA PHE A 51 -8.11 -5.75 3.65
C PHE A 51 -8.09 -4.75 4.80
N TYR A 52 -7.29 -5.06 5.82
CA TYR A 52 -7.07 -4.22 6.98
C TYR A 52 -5.58 -4.15 7.33
N LEU A 53 -5.07 -2.95 7.59
CA LEU A 53 -3.71 -2.72 8.06
C LEU A 53 -3.67 -2.69 9.59
N ASP A 54 -3.03 -3.70 10.18
CA ASP A 54 -2.80 -3.88 11.62
C ASP A 54 -1.31 -3.71 11.93
N GLY A 55 -0.89 -2.47 12.17
CA GLY A 55 0.53 -2.11 12.29
C GLY A 55 1.29 -2.43 11.00
N SER A 56 2.28 -3.33 11.07
CA SER A 56 3.01 -3.81 9.88
C SER A 56 2.35 -5.00 9.17
N THR A 57 1.18 -5.47 9.62
CA THR A 57 0.54 -6.66 9.08
C THR A 57 -0.68 -6.29 8.25
N ILE A 58 -0.77 -6.80 7.02
CA ILE A 58 -1.97 -6.71 6.19
C ILE A 58 -2.80 -7.97 6.41
N ARG A 59 -4.07 -7.79 6.75
CA ARG A 59 -5.03 -8.86 7.05
C ARG A 59 -6.20 -8.84 6.08
N ARG A 60 -6.89 -9.97 5.92
CA ARG A 60 -8.18 -10.04 5.22
C ARG A 60 -9.27 -9.39 6.07
N LYS A 61 -10.08 -8.52 5.45
CA LYS A 61 -11.30 -7.89 6.01
C LYS A 61 -11.09 -6.97 7.24
N ASP A 62 -10.55 -7.48 8.34
CA ASP A 62 -10.44 -6.74 9.61
C ASP A 62 -9.22 -7.17 10.45
N ARG A 63 -9.12 -6.61 11.67
CA ARG A 63 -8.00 -6.83 12.60
C ARG A 63 -7.86 -8.27 13.11
N PHE A 64 -8.92 -9.07 13.04
CA PHE A 64 -8.94 -10.47 13.47
C PHE A 64 -8.82 -11.44 12.29
N GLY A 65 -8.94 -10.95 11.06
CA GLY A 65 -8.78 -11.75 9.86
C GLY A 65 -7.36 -12.29 9.67
N GLU A 66 -7.27 -13.26 8.74
CA GLU A 66 -6.03 -13.94 8.40
C GLU A 66 -4.96 -12.94 7.94
N LYS A 67 -3.73 -13.13 8.42
CA LYS A 67 -2.57 -12.37 7.97
C LYS A 67 -2.20 -12.79 6.56
N VAL A 68 -2.10 -11.82 5.66
CA VAL A 68 -1.73 -12.06 4.25
C VAL A 68 -0.30 -11.63 4.00
N PHE A 69 0.08 -10.45 4.51
CA PHE A 69 1.41 -9.89 4.32
C PHE A 69 1.94 -9.22 5.57
N TYR A 70 3.27 -9.10 5.62
CA TYR A 70 4.00 -8.34 6.60
C TYR A 70 4.95 -7.35 5.92
N ILE A 71 4.97 -6.12 6.42
CA ILE A 71 5.77 -5.01 5.91
C ILE A 71 7.07 -4.95 6.73
N ASP A 72 8.18 -5.28 6.08
CA ASP A 72 9.54 -5.33 6.63
C ASP A 72 10.43 -4.31 5.91
N GLY A 73 10.28 -3.03 6.29
CA GLY A 73 10.95 -1.90 5.63
C GLY A 73 10.51 -1.75 4.17
N ASN A 74 11.43 -2.01 3.23
CA ASN A 74 11.14 -2.01 1.80
C ASN A 74 10.71 -3.39 1.26
N THR A 75 10.73 -4.43 2.08
CA THR A 75 10.35 -5.78 1.69
C THR A 75 8.96 -6.10 2.20
N ILE A 76 8.17 -6.79 1.38
CA ILE A 76 6.89 -7.37 1.78
C ILE A 76 7.07 -8.87 1.87
N ARG A 77 6.65 -9.46 2.98
CA ARG A 77 6.75 -10.89 3.25
C ARG A 77 5.37 -11.52 3.35
N SER A 78 5.28 -12.80 3.01
CA SER A 78 4.06 -13.57 3.19
C SER A 78 3.76 -13.76 4.68
N LYS A 79 2.53 -13.44 5.11
CA LYS A 79 1.95 -13.65 6.45
C LYS A 79 2.63 -12.94 7.63
N ASP A 80 3.93 -13.08 7.81
CA ASP A 80 4.67 -12.55 8.96
C ASP A 80 6.13 -12.16 8.63
N ARG A 81 6.88 -11.73 9.65
CA ARG A 81 8.25 -11.24 9.53
C ARG A 81 9.28 -12.28 9.07
N PHE A 82 8.95 -13.57 9.20
CA PHE A 82 9.82 -14.69 8.83
C PHE A 82 9.41 -15.34 7.51
N GLY A 83 8.21 -15.03 7.01
CA GLY A 83 7.74 -15.54 5.73
C GLY A 83 8.57 -15.08 4.53
N ASP A 84 8.34 -15.76 3.41
CA ASP A 84 9.05 -15.52 2.15
C ASP A 84 8.85 -14.10 1.66
N LYS A 85 9.90 -13.53 1.05
CA LYS A 85 9.80 -12.23 0.39
C LYS A 85 8.92 -12.36 -0.85
N VAL A 86 7.97 -11.45 -0.99
CA VAL A 86 7.01 -11.42 -2.09
C VAL A 86 7.26 -10.20 -2.98
N PHE A 87 7.40 -9.02 -2.38
CA PHE A 87 7.64 -7.77 -3.10
C PHE A 87 8.78 -6.97 -2.47
N TYR A 88 9.41 -6.13 -3.28
CA TYR A 88 10.44 -5.19 -2.85
C TYR A 88 10.22 -3.81 -3.46
N PHE A 89 10.23 -2.78 -2.62
CA PHE A 89 10.12 -1.37 -3.02
C PHE A 89 11.51 -0.78 -3.29
N ASP A 90 11.79 -0.54 -4.57
CA ASP A 90 13.03 0.06 -5.09
C ASP A 90 12.74 1.48 -5.60
N GLY A 91 12.69 2.44 -4.69
CA GLY A 91 12.23 3.80 -4.98
C GLY A 91 10.77 3.79 -5.47
N ASN A 92 10.56 4.26 -6.70
CA ASN A 92 9.24 4.28 -7.34
C ASN A 92 8.87 2.96 -8.04
N THR A 93 9.73 1.94 -8.02
CA THR A 93 9.46 0.66 -8.66
C THR A 93 9.16 -0.40 -7.63
N VAL A 94 8.11 -1.19 -7.82
CA VAL A 94 7.87 -2.41 -7.05
C VAL A 94 8.36 -3.60 -7.86
N ARG A 95 9.14 -4.46 -7.22
CA ARG A 95 9.78 -5.63 -7.81
C ARG A 95 9.33 -6.92 -7.15
N SER A 96 9.46 -8.03 -7.86
CA SER A 96 9.29 -9.36 -7.30
C SER A 96 10.44 -9.69 -6.33
N LYS A 97 10.12 -10.11 -5.10
CA LYS A 97 11.01 -10.61 -4.04
C LYS A 97 12.09 -9.65 -3.51
N ASP A 98 12.95 -9.09 -4.37
CA ASP A 98 14.10 -8.26 -3.98
C ASP A 98 14.45 -7.18 -5.01
N ARG A 99 15.57 -6.48 -4.80
CA ARG A 99 16.03 -5.37 -5.64
C ARG A 99 16.43 -5.77 -7.07
N PHE A 100 16.73 -7.05 -7.29
CA PHE A 100 17.15 -7.60 -8.58
C PHE A 100 16.02 -8.31 -9.32
N GLY A 101 14.92 -8.61 -8.64
CA GLY A 101 13.76 -9.21 -9.27
C GLY A 101 13.05 -8.31 -10.27
N ASP A 102 12.15 -8.94 -11.03
CA ASP A 102 11.41 -8.32 -12.12
C ASP A 102 10.61 -7.12 -11.63
N LYS A 103 10.62 -6.06 -12.44
CA LYS A 103 9.77 -4.89 -12.21
C LYS A 103 8.31 -5.29 -12.44
N LEU A 104 7.45 -5.03 -11.48
CA LEU A 104 6.03 -5.33 -11.55
C LEU A 104 5.25 -4.08 -11.94
N VAL A 105 5.43 -3.02 -11.15
CA VAL A 105 4.74 -1.74 -11.33
C VAL A 105 5.65 -0.56 -11.00
N PHE A 106 5.29 0.60 -11.53
CA PHE A 106 5.96 1.88 -11.30
C PHE A 106 4.98 2.92 -10.75
N ILE A 107 5.42 3.67 -9.75
CA ILE A 107 4.67 4.74 -9.09
C ILE A 107 5.04 6.07 -9.77
N ASP A 108 4.12 6.59 -10.57
CA ASP A 108 4.21 7.86 -11.30
C ASP A 108 3.29 8.89 -10.64
N GLY A 109 3.76 9.47 -9.52
CA GLY A 109 2.95 10.33 -8.65
C GLY A 109 1.76 9.57 -8.09
N ASN A 110 0.55 9.98 -8.49
CA ASN A 110 -0.71 9.34 -8.09
C ASN A 110 -1.14 8.20 -9.03
N THR A 111 -0.37 7.90 -10.07
CA THR A 111 -0.70 6.86 -11.04
C THR A 111 0.22 5.66 -10.88
N ILE A 112 -0.35 4.45 -10.90
CA ILE A 112 0.41 3.20 -10.97
C ILE A 112 0.44 2.75 -12.42
N ARG A 113 1.64 2.43 -12.91
CA ARG A 113 1.89 1.97 -14.27
C ARG A 113 2.48 0.58 -14.30
N GLN A 114 2.27 -0.14 -15.39
CA GLN A 114 2.89 -1.42 -15.61
C GLN A 114 4.41 -1.28 -15.81
N ARG A 115 5.21 -1.97 -14.99
CA ARG A 115 6.69 -2.09 -15.05
C ARG A 115 7.51 -0.79 -14.92
N ASP A 116 7.22 0.27 -15.65
CA ASP A 116 8.00 1.52 -15.70
C ASP A 116 7.14 2.77 -15.97
N ARG A 117 7.79 3.94 -16.10
CA ARG A 117 7.13 5.24 -16.27
C ARG A 117 6.39 5.42 -17.61
N PHE A 118 6.71 4.61 -18.61
CA PHE A 118 6.11 4.66 -19.94
C PHE A 118 5.04 3.58 -20.13
N GLY A 119 5.01 2.58 -19.24
CA GLY A 119 3.99 1.54 -19.26
C GLY A 119 2.57 2.06 -19.05
N ASP A 120 1.62 1.19 -19.40
CA ASP A 120 0.20 1.47 -19.32
C ASP A 120 -0.23 1.82 -17.90
N LYS A 121 -1.13 2.80 -17.79
CA LYS A 121 -1.73 3.17 -16.51
C LYS A 121 -2.66 2.04 -16.06
N LEU A 122 -2.48 1.59 -14.82
CA LEU A 122 -3.30 0.56 -14.20
C LEU A 122 -4.32 1.18 -13.24
N TYR A 123 -3.82 2.04 -12.35
CA TYR A 123 -4.62 2.62 -11.29
C TYR A 123 -4.29 4.10 -11.09
N PHE A 124 -5.29 4.88 -10.67
CA PHE A 124 -5.14 6.27 -10.27
C PHE A 124 -5.65 6.47 -8.84
N PHE A 125 -4.83 7.06 -7.99
CA PHE A 125 -5.15 7.39 -6.61
C PHE A 125 -5.57 8.87 -6.53
N GLU A 126 -6.69 9.15 -5.86
CA GLU A 126 -7.13 10.55 -5.66
C GLU A 126 -6.16 11.34 -4.75
N GLY A 127 -5.35 10.64 -3.95
CA GLY A 127 -4.26 11.17 -3.13
C GLY A 127 -2.96 10.36 -3.28
N PRO A 128 -2.03 10.49 -2.31
CA PRO A 128 -0.77 9.76 -2.33
C PRO A 128 -0.98 8.24 -2.31
N VAL A 129 -0.11 7.52 -3.01
CA VAL A 129 -0.09 6.05 -3.01
C VAL A 129 0.49 5.54 -1.70
N GLU A 130 -0.28 4.74 -0.98
CA GLU A 130 0.19 4.03 0.22
C GLU A 130 0.76 2.66 -0.16
N LYS A 131 1.97 2.33 0.33
CA LYS A 131 2.68 1.09 -0.03
C LYS A 131 1.83 -0.16 0.21
N TRP A 132 1.16 -0.24 1.37
CA TRP A 132 0.36 -1.41 1.75
C TRP A 132 -0.87 -1.58 0.85
N VAL A 133 -1.45 -0.49 0.36
CA VAL A 133 -2.55 -0.54 -0.60
C VAL A 133 -2.07 -1.06 -1.94
N LEU A 134 -0.92 -0.55 -2.41
CA LEU A 134 -0.34 -1.02 -3.67
C LEU A 134 -0.08 -2.53 -3.64
N VAL A 135 0.44 -3.05 -2.52
CA VAL A 135 0.62 -4.50 -2.31
C VAL A 135 -0.70 -5.27 -2.49
N CYS A 136 -1.81 -4.76 -1.94
CA CYS A 136 -3.12 -5.41 -2.06
C CYS A 136 -3.70 -5.36 -3.47
N LEU A 137 -3.25 -4.43 -4.32
CA LEU A 137 -3.73 -4.26 -5.70
C LEU A 137 -2.98 -5.12 -6.72
N ILE A 138 -1.75 -5.53 -6.40
CA ILE A 138 -0.87 -6.29 -7.31
C ILE A 138 -0.65 -7.75 -6.86
N PHE A 139 -1.22 -8.13 -5.71
CA PHE A 139 -1.33 -9.52 -5.26
C PHE A 139 -2.55 -10.20 -5.86
#